data_AF-A0A9P1CD10-F1
#
_entry.id   AF-A0A9P1CD10-F1
#
_cell.length_a   1.000
_cell.length_b   1.000
_cell.length_c   1.000
_cell.angle_alpha   90.00
_cell.angle_beta   90.00
_cell.angle_gamma   90.00
#
_symmetry.space_group_name_H-M   'P 1'
#
loop_
_entity.id
_entity.type
_entity.pdbx_description
1 polymer ?
#
loop_
_entity_poly.entity_id
_entity_poly.type
_entity_poly.pdbx_seq_one_letter_code
_entity_poly.pdbx_strand_id
1 'polypeptide(L)'
;MAKAEVSFGGDGFSTTQPLETRSLREVLLSFCSMCITYLVVLLEVCNFSSVRNKDVVTKITVDGLLDMLLLPVNIGFFGHLCVRKLRLQGNAHSTQVISTIVESSEIWEAWALWSVLGIGLFVTVVDVESRQDVERRAFVKPFKNLSLQGVRTWVFMIMVITATRLLTTFLQSSAPSLCYWASKSCMSCTELYEVNIHLAAAAVNFILCSFALAFVFTFEHTFDEYLRQIGPFWKFWGVKGVVSVTYFQWVVLSYGPFNLEDKRIYLLHCLLMTLEMPLLAVIHSSCAYPYGKPWLEYLLLLQQKEWLAWQVTKAILAWE
;
A
#
# COMPACT_ATOMS: atom_id res chain seq x y z
N MET A 1 47.13 29.03 -30.64
CA MET A 1 48.06 28.06 -30.04
C MET A 1 48.09 28.29 -28.54
N ALA A 2 47.24 27.58 -27.79
CA ALA A 2 47.22 27.61 -26.34
C ALA A 2 47.78 26.28 -25.83
N LYS A 3 48.83 26.36 -25.01
CA LYS A 3 49.53 25.23 -24.39
C LYS A 3 48.62 24.57 -23.36
N ALA A 4 48.33 23.29 -23.55
CA ALA A 4 47.74 22.43 -22.55
C ALA A 4 48.86 21.96 -21.60
N GLU A 5 48.83 22.42 -20.35
CA GLU A 5 49.62 21.83 -19.27
C GLU A 5 48.80 20.70 -18.63
N VAL A 6 49.21 19.47 -18.93
CA VAL A 6 48.73 18.26 -18.27
C VAL A 6 49.54 18.12 -16.98
N SER A 7 48.93 18.50 -15.86
CA SER A 7 49.47 18.26 -14.52
C SER A 7 49.01 16.88 -14.02
N PHE A 8 49.91 15.89 -14.09
CA PHE A 8 49.79 14.64 -13.33
C PHE A 8 50.18 14.91 -11.87
N GLY A 9 49.19 15.16 -11.02
CA GLY A 9 49.37 15.38 -9.60
C GLY A 9 49.12 14.11 -8.78
N GLY A 10 50.23 13.50 -8.34
CA GLY A 10 50.46 12.89 -7.03
C GLY A 10 49.40 11.99 -6.40
N ASP A 11 49.76 10.71 -6.22
CA ASP A 11 49.14 9.75 -5.31
C ASP A 11 49.19 10.25 -3.85
N GLY A 12 48.21 11.09 -3.49
CA GLY A 12 47.85 11.35 -2.11
C GLY A 12 46.98 10.20 -1.62
N PHE A 13 47.54 9.32 -0.79
CA PHE A 13 46.82 8.31 -0.02
C PHE A 13 45.96 9.01 1.05
N SER A 14 44.92 9.70 0.60
CA SER A 14 43.93 10.36 1.45
C SER A 14 43.02 9.31 2.08
N THR A 15 42.97 9.33 3.41
CA THR A 15 42.01 8.66 4.30
C THR A 15 40.57 8.73 3.79
N THR A 16 40.16 7.78 2.95
CA THR A 16 38.81 7.61 2.37
C THR A 16 37.88 6.74 3.23
N GLN A 17 38.20 6.50 4.50
CA GLN A 17 37.43 5.62 5.39
C GLN A 17 36.12 6.16 6.04
N PRO A 18 35.70 7.44 5.97
CA PRO A 18 34.45 7.85 6.67
C PRO A 18 33.15 7.63 5.87
N LEU A 19 33.20 7.35 4.55
CA LEU A 19 31.99 7.25 3.74
C LEU A 19 31.36 5.85 3.74
N GLU A 20 32.17 4.78 3.76
CA GLU A 20 31.69 3.39 3.79
C GLU A 20 31.02 3.02 5.12
N THR A 21 31.49 3.59 6.23
CA THR A 21 30.92 3.27 7.54
C THR A 21 29.53 3.87 7.73
N ARG A 22 29.22 5.01 7.10
CA ARG A 22 27.88 5.63 7.16
C ARG A 22 26.86 4.89 6.32
N SER A 23 27.23 4.43 5.12
CA SER A 23 26.32 3.69 4.24
C SER A 23 25.90 2.36 4.88
N LEU A 24 26.81 1.67 5.56
CA LEU A 24 26.51 0.40 6.24
C LEU A 24 25.51 0.57 7.39
N ARG A 25 25.60 1.67 8.15
CA ARG A 25 24.71 1.92 9.30
C ARG A 25 23.24 2.03 8.92
N GLU A 26 22.93 2.74 7.84
CA GLU A 26 21.53 2.94 7.40
C GLU A 26 20.94 1.66 6.79
N VAL A 27 21.75 0.90 6.06
CA VAL A 27 21.35 -0.42 5.55
C VAL A 27 21.08 -1.39 6.70
N LEU A 28 21.96 -1.43 7.70
CA LEU A 28 21.76 -2.26 8.89
C LEU A 28 20.53 -1.82 9.69
N LEU A 29 20.35 -0.51 9.88
CA LEU A 29 19.21 0.04 10.62
C LEU A 29 17.87 -0.30 9.93
N SER A 30 17.78 -0.10 8.62
CA SER A 30 16.59 -0.47 7.85
C SER A 30 16.34 -1.98 7.87
N PHE A 31 17.39 -2.81 7.80
CA PHE A 31 17.28 -4.26 7.90
C PHE A 31 16.75 -4.70 9.27
N CYS A 32 17.34 -4.20 10.37
CA CYS A 32 16.89 -4.51 11.72
C CYS A 32 15.42 -4.12 11.92
N SER A 33 15.03 -2.94 11.44
CA SER A 33 13.63 -2.48 11.50
C SER A 33 12.70 -3.42 10.74
N MET A 34 13.06 -3.78 9.50
CA MET A 34 12.30 -4.76 8.71
C MET A 34 12.17 -6.11 9.44
N CYS A 35 13.23 -6.62 10.07
CA CYS A 35 13.16 -7.85 10.86
C CYS A 35 12.18 -7.75 12.04
N ILE A 36 12.15 -6.61 12.74
CA ILE A 36 11.19 -6.38 13.83
C ILE A 36 9.75 -6.38 13.28
N THR A 37 9.50 -5.68 12.17
CA THR A 37 8.19 -5.69 11.50
C THR A 37 7.76 -7.11 11.13
N TYR A 38 8.65 -7.90 10.52
CA TYR A 38 8.39 -9.30 10.18
C TYR A 38 8.05 -10.13 11.42
N LEU A 39 8.79 -9.96 12.52
CA LEU A 39 8.54 -10.71 13.75
C LEU A 39 7.15 -10.40 14.32
N VAL A 40 6.79 -9.12 14.42
CA VAL A 40 5.47 -8.69 14.94
C VAL A 40 4.34 -9.25 14.08
N VAL A 41 4.45 -9.10 12.75
CA VAL A 41 3.40 -9.59 11.84
C VAL A 41 3.35 -11.11 11.79
N LEU A 42 4.49 -11.81 11.83
CA LEU A 42 4.53 -13.27 11.85
C LEU A 42 3.80 -13.84 13.07
N LEU A 43 3.98 -13.24 14.25
CA LEU A 43 3.27 -13.65 15.47
C LEU A 43 1.76 -13.54 15.28
N GLU A 44 1.27 -12.44 14.70
CA GLU A 44 -0.16 -12.29 14.42
C GLU A 44 -0.66 -13.24 13.34
N VAL A 45 0.09 -13.42 12.25
CA VAL A 45 -0.26 -14.38 11.19
C VAL A 45 -0.36 -15.79 11.77
N CYS A 46 0.54 -16.19 12.68
CA CYS A 46 0.44 -17.47 13.38
C CYS A 46 -0.85 -17.58 14.21
N ASN A 47 -1.24 -16.52 14.93
CA ASN A 47 -2.48 -16.48 15.70
C ASN A 47 -3.70 -16.65 14.78
N PHE A 48 -3.80 -15.86 13.71
CA PHE A 48 -4.92 -15.92 12.75
C PHE A 48 -4.94 -17.22 11.93
N SER A 49 -3.78 -17.79 11.62
CA SER A 49 -3.68 -19.08 10.91
C SER A 49 -4.34 -20.22 11.69
N SER A 50 -4.38 -20.15 13.02
CA SER A 50 -5.05 -21.17 13.82
C SER A 50 -6.58 -21.17 13.62
N VAL A 51 -7.16 -20.00 13.31
CA VAL A 51 -8.61 -19.82 13.09
C VAL A 51 -9.01 -20.04 11.64
N ARG A 52 -8.08 -19.80 10.70
CA ARG A 52 -8.29 -19.88 9.24
C ARG A 52 -8.87 -21.22 8.75
N ASN A 53 -8.51 -22.34 9.38
CA ASN A 53 -8.82 -23.69 8.88
C ASN A 53 -10.21 -24.23 9.25
N LYS A 54 -11.09 -23.42 9.85
CA LYS A 54 -12.41 -23.90 10.31
C LYS A 54 -13.44 -24.08 9.18
N ASP A 55 -13.55 -23.11 8.28
CA ASP A 55 -14.51 -23.13 7.16
C ASP A 55 -14.09 -22.19 6.02
N VAL A 56 -14.74 -22.32 4.86
CA VAL A 56 -14.40 -21.56 3.63
C VAL A 56 -14.67 -20.06 3.77
N VAL A 57 -15.72 -19.66 4.49
CA VAL A 57 -16.12 -18.25 4.61
C VAL A 57 -15.18 -17.52 5.58
N THR A 58 -14.90 -18.15 6.72
CA THR A 58 -13.87 -17.73 7.68
C THR A 58 -12.53 -17.59 6.97
N LYS A 59 -12.15 -18.54 6.11
CA LYS A 59 -10.92 -18.46 5.34
C LYS A 59 -10.84 -17.18 4.50
N ILE A 60 -11.89 -16.84 3.73
CA ILE A 60 -11.91 -15.64 2.88
C ILE A 60 -11.71 -14.37 3.71
N THR A 61 -12.34 -14.30 4.88
CA THR A 61 -12.29 -13.08 5.69
C THR A 61 -11.02 -12.96 6.51
N VAL A 62 -10.52 -14.07 7.04
CA VAL A 62 -9.20 -14.13 7.65
C VAL A 62 -8.13 -13.80 6.61
N ASP A 63 -8.25 -14.27 5.37
CA ASP A 63 -7.34 -13.90 4.29
C ASP A 63 -7.37 -12.38 4.02
N GLY A 64 -8.55 -11.76 3.99
CA GLY A 64 -8.67 -10.30 3.88
C GLY A 64 -8.09 -9.52 5.07
N LEU A 65 -8.13 -10.08 6.28
CA LEU A 65 -7.47 -9.51 7.47
C LEU A 65 -5.94 -9.66 7.40
N LEU A 66 -5.47 -10.82 6.95
CA LEU A 66 -4.05 -11.10 6.75
C LEU A 66 -3.45 -10.15 5.71
N ASP A 67 -4.19 -9.82 4.65
CA ASP A 67 -3.77 -8.81 3.67
C ASP A 67 -3.52 -7.43 4.32
N MET A 68 -4.31 -7.04 5.34
CA MET A 68 -4.04 -5.80 6.11
C MET A 68 -2.80 -5.92 6.97
N LEU A 69 -2.65 -7.05 7.68
CA LEU A 69 -1.53 -7.29 8.58
C LEU A 69 -0.20 -7.39 7.84
N LEU A 70 -0.21 -7.83 6.58
CA LEU A 70 0.98 -7.92 5.72
C LEU A 70 1.38 -6.57 5.12
N LEU A 71 0.53 -5.54 5.18
CA LEU A 71 0.81 -4.22 4.59
C LEU A 71 2.10 -3.59 5.15
N PRO A 72 2.34 -3.52 6.48
CA PRO A 72 3.59 -2.95 7.02
C PRO A 72 4.83 -3.76 6.61
N VAL A 73 4.70 -5.08 6.44
CA VAL A 73 5.80 -5.94 6.00
C VAL A 73 6.18 -5.62 4.55
N ASN A 74 5.18 -5.55 3.66
CA ASN A 74 5.41 -5.25 2.26
C ASN A 74 6.08 -3.88 2.09
N ILE A 75 5.51 -2.84 2.73
CA ILE A 75 6.06 -1.48 2.69
C ILE A 75 7.47 -1.44 3.30
N GLY A 76 7.68 -2.09 4.45
CA GLY A 76 8.98 -2.12 5.12
C GLY A 76 10.06 -2.84 4.30
N PHE A 77 9.70 -3.95 3.67
CA PHE A 77 10.57 -4.71 2.77
C PHE A 77 10.98 -3.88 1.54
N PHE A 78 10.01 -3.24 0.86
CA PHE A 78 10.32 -2.38 -0.28
C PHE A 78 11.17 -1.17 0.14
N GLY A 79 10.86 -0.53 1.27
CA GLY A 79 11.67 0.55 1.83
C GLY A 79 13.12 0.13 2.08
N HIS A 80 13.34 -1.04 2.68
CA HIS A 80 14.67 -1.59 2.90
C HIS A 80 15.42 -1.86 1.59
N LEU A 81 14.76 -2.46 0.60
CA LEU A 81 15.35 -2.68 -0.72
C LEU A 81 15.76 -1.36 -1.39
N CYS A 82 14.94 -0.33 -1.27
CA CYS A 82 15.25 1.01 -1.77
C CYS A 82 16.45 1.63 -1.04
N VAL A 83 16.51 1.56 0.29
CA VAL A 83 17.67 2.03 1.08
C VAL A 83 18.95 1.31 0.64
N ARG A 84 18.91 -0.02 0.54
CA ARG A 84 20.05 -0.84 0.10
C ARG A 84 20.49 -0.45 -1.31
N LYS A 85 19.56 -0.29 -2.24
CA LYS A 85 19.87 0.06 -3.64
C LYS A 85 20.42 1.48 -3.77
N LEU A 86 19.84 2.46 -3.08
CA LEU A 86 20.35 3.85 -3.07
C LEU A 86 21.76 3.94 -2.50
N ARG A 87 22.07 3.16 -1.46
CA ARG A 87 23.38 3.18 -0.80
C ARG A 87 24.45 2.38 -1.51
N LEU A 88 24.13 1.22 -2.09
CA LEU A 88 25.11 0.35 -2.74
C LEU A 88 25.22 0.56 -4.25
N GLN A 89 24.15 1.03 -4.91
CA GLN A 89 24.03 1.10 -6.37
C GLN A 89 23.44 2.44 -6.81
N GLY A 90 23.88 3.55 -6.21
CA GLY A 90 23.26 4.87 -6.38
C GLY A 90 23.52 5.56 -7.72
N ASN A 91 23.23 4.90 -8.84
CA ASN A 91 23.21 5.42 -10.21
C ASN A 91 21.81 5.97 -10.57
N ALA A 92 21.73 6.83 -11.59
CA ALA A 92 20.49 7.52 -11.98
C ALA A 92 19.34 6.54 -12.33
N HIS A 93 19.66 5.44 -12.99
CA HIS A 93 18.71 4.36 -13.29
C HIS A 93 18.11 3.75 -12.01
N SER A 94 18.90 3.57 -10.95
CA SER A 94 18.38 3.05 -9.68
C SER A 94 17.36 4.00 -9.05
N THR A 95 17.60 5.31 -9.10
CA THR A 95 16.65 6.32 -8.58
C THR A 95 15.30 6.23 -9.29
N GLN A 96 15.29 6.05 -10.61
CA GLN A 96 14.04 5.87 -11.37
C GLN A 96 13.28 4.61 -10.95
N VAL A 97 13.99 3.48 -10.84
CA VAL A 97 13.37 2.22 -10.38
C VAL A 97 12.83 2.36 -8.96
N ILE A 98 13.56 3.04 -8.07
CA ILE A 98 13.14 3.27 -6.69
C ILE A 98 11.91 4.16 -6.62
N SER A 99 11.87 5.24 -7.39
CA SER A 99 10.69 6.11 -7.48
C SER A 99 9.44 5.30 -7.89
N THR A 100 9.57 4.43 -8.90
CA THR A 100 8.47 3.53 -9.30
C THR A 100 8.09 2.51 -8.22
N ILE A 101 9.05 1.97 -7.46
CA ILE A 101 8.75 1.05 -6.35
C ILE A 101 8.00 1.79 -5.23
N VAL A 102 8.44 2.99 -4.86
CA VAL A 102 7.80 3.79 -3.81
C VAL A 102 6.36 4.12 -4.19
N GLU A 103 6.12 4.54 -5.43
CA GLU A 103 4.76 4.83 -5.90
C GLU A 103 3.89 3.56 -6.02
N SER A 104 4.48 2.39 -6.30
CA SER A 104 3.73 1.14 -6.30
C SER A 104 3.19 0.75 -4.91
N SER A 105 3.62 1.42 -3.84
CA SER A 105 3.02 1.25 -2.50
C SER A 105 1.53 1.59 -2.46
N GLU A 106 1.07 2.49 -3.35
CA GLU A 106 -0.34 2.85 -3.50
C GLU A 106 -1.22 1.66 -3.93
N ILE A 107 -0.67 0.69 -4.68
CA ILE A 107 -1.38 -0.54 -5.04
C ILE A 107 -1.75 -1.33 -3.78
N TRP A 108 -0.81 -1.43 -2.85
CA TRP A 108 -1.02 -2.19 -1.61
C TRP A 108 -2.03 -1.49 -0.70
N GLU A 109 -2.03 -0.16 -0.65
CA GLU A 109 -3.08 0.60 0.02
C GLU A 109 -4.45 0.36 -0.62
N ALA A 110 -4.54 0.46 -1.94
CA ALA A 110 -5.79 0.27 -2.65
C ALA A 110 -6.32 -1.17 -2.48
N TRP A 111 -5.43 -2.15 -2.48
CA TRP A 111 -5.75 -3.54 -2.16
C TRP A 111 -6.20 -3.71 -0.70
N ALA A 112 -5.55 -3.03 0.23
CA ALA A 112 -5.91 -3.04 1.64
C ALA A 112 -7.33 -2.47 1.84
N LEU A 113 -7.60 -1.30 1.26
CA LEU A 113 -8.94 -0.69 1.31
C LEU A 113 -9.99 -1.57 0.61
N TRP A 114 -9.63 -2.20 -0.51
CA TRP A 114 -10.50 -3.16 -1.16
C TRP A 114 -10.79 -4.37 -0.29
N SER A 115 -9.84 -4.91 0.47
CA SER A 115 -10.16 -6.10 1.27
C SER A 115 -10.99 -5.75 2.52
N VAL A 116 -10.81 -4.56 3.12
CA VAL A 116 -11.68 -4.06 4.22
C VAL A 116 -13.12 -3.85 3.75
N LEU A 117 -13.29 -3.15 2.62
CA LEU A 117 -14.62 -2.81 2.09
C LEU A 117 -15.26 -3.97 1.35
N GLY A 118 -14.50 -4.68 0.52
CA GLY A 118 -15.03 -5.56 -0.51
C GLY A 118 -14.88 -7.05 -0.30
N ILE A 119 -13.86 -7.51 0.42
CA ILE A 119 -13.63 -8.95 0.59
C ILE A 119 -14.32 -9.52 1.83
N GLY A 120 -14.59 -8.75 2.89
CA GLY A 120 -15.44 -9.37 3.92
C GLY A 120 -15.71 -8.69 5.25
N LEU A 121 -15.16 -7.51 5.55
CA LEU A 121 -15.37 -6.97 6.89
C LEU A 121 -16.63 -6.09 6.98
N PHE A 122 -16.61 -4.91 6.37
CA PHE A 122 -17.69 -3.93 6.58
C PHE A 122 -18.94 -4.30 5.81
N VAL A 123 -18.79 -4.63 4.52
CA VAL A 123 -19.92 -4.97 3.66
C VAL A 123 -20.63 -6.24 4.10
N THR A 124 -19.92 -7.28 4.54
CA THR A 124 -20.55 -8.52 5.01
C THR A 124 -21.37 -8.28 6.27
N VAL A 125 -20.82 -7.52 7.22
CA VAL A 125 -21.49 -7.28 8.49
C VAL A 125 -22.73 -6.43 8.30
N VAL A 126 -22.62 -5.36 7.50
CA VAL A 126 -23.79 -4.54 7.16
C VAL A 126 -24.81 -5.34 6.34
N ASP A 127 -24.39 -6.18 5.39
CA ASP A 127 -25.33 -7.01 4.61
C ASP A 127 -26.10 -7.98 5.51
N VAL A 128 -25.42 -8.68 6.42
CA VAL A 128 -26.05 -9.65 7.34
C VAL A 128 -26.96 -8.95 8.34
N GLU A 129 -26.51 -7.89 8.99
CA GLU A 129 -27.30 -7.18 10.00
C GLU A 129 -28.49 -6.43 9.38
N SER A 130 -28.32 -5.83 8.20
CA SER A 130 -29.40 -5.14 7.48
C SER A 130 -30.53 -6.06 7.03
N ARG A 131 -30.35 -7.40 7.02
CA ARG A 131 -31.44 -8.33 6.66
C ARG A 131 -32.61 -8.28 7.64
N GLN A 132 -32.37 -7.79 8.86
CA GLN A 132 -33.42 -7.60 9.86
C GLN A 132 -34.29 -6.35 9.58
N ASP A 133 -33.80 -5.42 8.76
CA ASP A 133 -34.47 -4.16 8.44
C ASP A 133 -34.68 -4.02 6.91
N VAL A 134 -35.92 -4.24 6.48
CA VAL A 134 -36.28 -4.25 5.05
C VAL A 134 -36.04 -2.88 4.39
N GLU A 135 -36.30 -1.78 5.10
CA GLU A 135 -36.14 -0.43 4.56
C GLU A 135 -34.66 -0.10 4.36
N ARG A 136 -33.83 -0.37 5.37
CA ARG A 136 -32.39 -0.14 5.27
C ARG A 136 -31.72 -1.06 4.26
N ARG A 137 -32.19 -2.31 4.11
CA ARG A 137 -31.67 -3.24 3.09
C ARG A 137 -31.78 -2.69 1.67
N ALA A 138 -32.88 -1.99 1.35
CA ALA A 138 -33.09 -1.36 0.04
C ALA A 138 -32.04 -0.29 -0.26
N PHE A 139 -31.56 0.43 0.76
CA PHE A 139 -30.51 1.44 0.65
C PHE A 139 -29.09 0.82 0.67
N VAL A 140 -28.85 -0.20 1.50
CA VAL A 140 -27.55 -0.86 1.64
C VAL A 140 -27.07 -1.45 0.31
N LYS A 141 -27.95 -2.11 -0.44
CA LYS A 141 -27.59 -2.80 -1.68
C LYS A 141 -26.98 -1.87 -2.76
N PRO A 142 -27.63 -0.76 -3.17
CA PRO A 142 -27.04 0.17 -4.14
C PRO A 142 -25.78 0.84 -3.61
N PHE A 143 -25.76 1.24 -2.33
CA PHE A 143 -24.59 1.90 -1.74
C PHE A 143 -23.37 0.98 -1.67
N LYS A 144 -23.57 -0.28 -1.29
CA LYS A 144 -22.57 -1.36 -1.36
C LYS A 144 -22.03 -1.50 -2.78
N ASN A 145 -22.90 -1.65 -3.77
CA ASN A 145 -22.47 -1.83 -5.15
C ASN A 145 -21.67 -0.62 -5.67
N LEU A 146 -22.11 0.60 -5.36
CA LEU A 146 -21.41 1.82 -5.73
C LEU A 146 -20.03 1.90 -5.07
N SER A 147 -19.95 1.63 -3.77
CA SER A 147 -18.69 1.65 -3.02
C SER A 147 -17.70 0.61 -3.56
N LEU A 148 -18.17 -0.61 -3.82
CA LEU A 148 -17.35 -1.69 -4.39
C LEU A 148 -16.87 -1.38 -5.80
N GLN A 149 -17.73 -0.81 -6.64
CA GLN A 149 -17.36 -0.39 -7.99
C GLN A 149 -16.32 0.74 -7.94
N GLY A 150 -16.51 1.75 -7.08
CA GLY A 150 -15.57 2.85 -6.92
C GLY A 150 -14.17 2.37 -6.53
N VAL A 151 -14.07 1.49 -5.53
CA VAL A 151 -12.78 0.93 -5.09
C VAL A 151 -12.15 0.02 -6.15
N ARG A 152 -12.94 -0.82 -6.83
CA ARG A 152 -12.44 -1.65 -7.94
C ARG A 152 -11.89 -0.81 -9.09
N THR A 153 -12.61 0.25 -9.47
CA THR A 153 -12.16 1.20 -10.49
C THR A 153 -10.88 1.88 -10.04
N TRP A 154 -10.75 2.26 -8.78
CA TRP A 154 -9.53 2.86 -8.24
C TRP A 154 -8.33 1.91 -8.30
N VAL A 155 -8.46 0.67 -7.79
CA VAL A 155 -7.41 -0.36 -7.89
C VAL A 155 -7.01 -0.61 -9.34
N PHE A 156 -7.99 -0.74 -10.24
CA PHE A 156 -7.74 -0.92 -11.66
C PHE A 156 -6.96 0.26 -12.27
N MET A 157 -7.34 1.50 -11.94
CA MET A 157 -6.65 2.69 -12.44
C MET A 157 -5.22 2.78 -11.93
N ILE A 158 -4.95 2.50 -10.65
CA ILE A 158 -3.57 2.47 -10.12
C ILE A 158 -2.75 1.39 -10.83
N MET A 159 -3.32 0.19 -11.06
CA MET A 159 -2.63 -0.85 -11.80
C MET A 159 -2.27 -0.39 -13.22
N VAL A 160 -3.19 0.27 -13.92
CA VAL A 160 -2.93 0.83 -15.27
C VAL A 160 -1.83 1.88 -15.21
N ILE A 161 -1.92 2.86 -14.30
CA ILE A 161 -0.92 3.94 -14.13
C ILE A 161 0.47 3.34 -13.87
N THR A 162 0.56 2.39 -12.94
CA THR A 162 1.83 1.73 -12.56
C THR A 162 2.38 0.89 -13.71
N ALA A 163 1.53 0.13 -14.41
CA ALA A 163 1.93 -0.65 -15.57
C ALA A 163 2.43 0.24 -16.71
N THR A 164 1.76 1.37 -16.99
CA THR A 164 2.22 2.36 -17.97
C THR A 164 3.59 2.90 -17.59
N ARG A 165 3.81 3.25 -16.32
CA ARG A 165 5.11 3.73 -15.83
C ARG A 165 6.23 2.69 -15.98
N LEU A 166 5.98 1.45 -15.56
CA LEU A 166 6.93 0.35 -15.72
C LEU A 166 7.24 0.09 -17.20
N LEU A 167 6.22 0.12 -18.06
CA LEU A 167 6.38 -0.03 -19.50
C LEU A 167 7.23 1.10 -20.08
N THR A 168 6.99 2.36 -19.72
CA THR A 168 7.81 3.48 -20.21
C THR A 168 9.27 3.38 -19.76
N THR A 169 9.51 2.93 -18.52
CA THR A 169 10.86 2.69 -17.99
C THR A 169 11.56 1.55 -18.76
N PHE A 170 10.84 0.47 -19.04
CA PHE A 170 11.37 -0.66 -19.82
C PHE A 170 11.62 -0.29 -21.29
N LEU A 171 10.73 0.48 -21.92
CA LEU A 171 10.90 0.95 -23.28
C LEU A 171 12.10 1.89 -23.41
N GLN A 172 12.37 2.72 -22.40
CA GLN A 172 13.55 3.58 -22.36
C GLN A 172 14.84 2.77 -22.44
N SER A 173 14.92 1.62 -21.74
CA SER A 173 16.12 0.76 -21.77
C SER A 173 16.20 -0.13 -23.00
N SER A 174 15.06 -0.66 -23.47
CA SER A 174 15.04 -1.75 -24.45
C SER A 174 14.82 -1.26 -25.89
N ALA A 175 14.05 -0.17 -26.07
CA ALA A 175 13.62 0.30 -27.39
C ALA A 175 13.32 1.82 -27.38
N PRO A 176 14.33 2.69 -27.14
CA PRO A 176 14.13 4.14 -27.00
C PRO A 176 13.55 4.80 -28.26
N SER A 177 13.76 4.21 -29.44
CA SER A 177 13.20 4.70 -30.71
C SER A 177 11.67 4.62 -30.79
N LEU A 178 11.01 3.74 -30.01
CA LEU A 178 9.55 3.66 -29.98
C LEU A 178 8.92 4.93 -29.37
N CYS A 179 9.57 5.54 -28.39
CA CYS A 179 9.08 6.77 -27.77
C CYS A 179 9.28 7.99 -28.67
N TYR A 180 10.39 8.03 -29.43
CA TYR A 180 10.56 8.99 -30.52
C TYR A 180 9.47 8.83 -31.59
N TRP A 181 9.17 7.59 -31.97
CA TRP A 181 8.13 7.33 -32.96
C TRP A 181 6.73 7.73 -32.48
N ALA A 182 6.41 7.51 -31.20
CA ALA A 182 5.12 7.84 -30.61
C ALA A 182 4.93 9.35 -30.41
N SER A 183 5.95 10.04 -29.89
CA SER A 183 5.89 11.47 -29.57
C SER A 183 6.16 12.38 -30.77
N LYS A 184 6.75 11.85 -31.86
CA LYS A 184 7.26 12.62 -33.00
C LYS A 184 8.24 13.74 -32.62
N SER A 185 8.84 13.66 -31.43
CA SER A 185 9.79 14.64 -30.90
C SER A 185 10.99 13.94 -30.26
N CYS A 186 12.11 14.65 -30.07
CA CYS A 186 13.33 14.14 -29.44
C CYS A 186 13.21 14.01 -27.91
N MET A 187 12.07 13.56 -27.41
CA MET A 187 11.82 13.34 -25.99
C MET A 187 12.13 11.89 -25.60
N SER A 188 12.71 11.69 -24.42
CA SER A 188 12.84 10.38 -23.80
C SER A 188 11.46 9.81 -23.40
N CYS A 189 11.35 8.50 -23.24
CA CYS A 189 10.12 7.86 -22.76
C CYS A 189 9.71 8.39 -21.38
N THR A 190 10.69 8.67 -20.52
CA THR A 190 10.47 9.25 -19.19
C THR A 190 9.91 10.66 -19.28
N GLU A 191 10.50 11.54 -20.10
CA GLU A 191 9.97 12.90 -20.29
C GLU A 191 8.56 12.88 -20.89
N LEU A 192 8.29 11.97 -21.84
CA LEU A 192 6.95 11.80 -22.40
C LEU A 192 5.93 11.47 -21.30
N TYR A 193 6.29 10.55 -20.39
CA TYR A 193 5.45 10.18 -19.25
C TYR A 193 5.27 11.35 -18.28
N GLU A 194 6.36 11.98 -17.85
CA GLU A 194 6.33 13.10 -16.89
C GLU A 194 5.48 14.28 -17.38
N VAL A 195 5.64 14.66 -18.65
CA VAL A 195 4.95 15.84 -19.21
C VAL A 195 3.47 15.57 -19.47
N ASN A 196 3.11 14.37 -19.97
CA ASN A 196 1.76 14.13 -20.49
C ASN A 196 0.90 13.24 -19.61
N ILE A 197 1.51 12.30 -18.87
CA ILE A 197 0.80 11.23 -18.18
C ILE A 197 0.85 11.44 -16.67
N HIS A 198 2.00 11.80 -16.11
CA HIS A 198 2.22 11.85 -14.67
C HIS A 198 1.25 12.81 -13.96
N LEU A 199 1.08 14.04 -14.44
CA LEU A 199 0.16 15.01 -13.83
C LEU A 199 -1.30 14.53 -13.88
N ALA A 200 -1.73 13.99 -15.03
CA ALA A 200 -3.08 13.45 -15.20
C ALA A 200 -3.31 12.22 -14.30
N ALA A 201 -2.33 11.32 -14.23
CA ALA A 201 -2.37 10.13 -13.38
C ALA A 201 -2.44 10.50 -11.89
N ALA A 202 -1.62 11.44 -11.44
CA ALA A 202 -1.64 11.94 -10.07
C ALA A 202 -2.98 12.60 -9.73
N ALA A 203 -3.54 13.42 -10.63
CA ALA A 203 -4.85 14.04 -10.44
C ALA A 203 -5.98 13.00 -10.35
N VAL A 204 -6.00 12.03 -11.26
CA VAL A 204 -6.97 10.92 -11.24
C VAL A 204 -6.84 10.11 -9.96
N ASN A 205 -5.62 9.78 -9.55
CA ASN A 205 -5.38 9.03 -8.32
C ASN A 205 -5.87 9.80 -7.08
N PHE A 206 -5.55 11.09 -6.99
CA PHE A 206 -6.01 11.96 -5.92
C PHE A 206 -7.55 12.02 -5.85
N ILE A 207 -8.22 12.19 -6.99
CA ILE A 207 -9.68 12.22 -7.07
C ILE A 207 -10.28 10.87 -6.63
N LEU A 208 -9.79 9.75 -7.17
CA LEU A 208 -10.30 8.41 -6.85
C LEU A 208 -10.05 8.04 -5.39
N CYS A 209 -8.88 8.35 -4.84
CA CYS A 209 -8.57 8.17 -3.43
C CYS A 209 -9.52 9.03 -2.56
N SER A 210 -9.74 10.30 -2.91
CA SER A 210 -10.67 11.18 -2.20
C SER A 210 -12.11 10.64 -2.20
N PHE A 211 -12.57 10.12 -3.34
CA PHE A 211 -13.88 9.46 -3.44
C PHE A 211 -13.95 8.19 -2.60
N ALA A 212 -12.92 7.33 -2.65
CA ALA A 212 -12.85 6.12 -1.83
C ALA A 212 -12.91 6.46 -0.33
N LEU A 213 -12.18 7.48 0.11
CA LEU A 213 -12.21 7.97 1.49
C LEU A 213 -13.59 8.53 1.87
N ALA A 214 -14.20 9.34 1.00
CA ALA A 214 -15.54 9.85 1.22
C ALA A 214 -16.57 8.72 1.35
N PHE A 215 -16.46 7.68 0.51
CA PHE A 215 -17.31 6.49 0.61
C PHE A 215 -17.09 5.74 1.91
N VAL A 216 -15.85 5.53 2.35
CA VAL A 216 -15.59 4.86 3.63
C VAL A 216 -16.15 5.66 4.79
N PHE A 217 -15.89 6.97 4.87
CA PHE A 217 -16.41 7.79 5.95
C PHE A 217 -17.94 7.85 5.95
N THR A 218 -18.55 7.97 4.77
CA THR A 218 -20.00 7.94 4.64
C THR A 218 -20.56 6.58 5.04
N PHE A 219 -19.88 5.48 4.66
CA PHE A 219 -20.25 4.11 5.02
C PHE A 219 -20.16 3.89 6.54
N GLU A 220 -19.04 4.25 7.16
CA GLU A 220 -18.84 4.16 8.60
C GLU A 220 -19.89 4.99 9.35
N HIS A 221 -20.13 6.23 8.92
CA HIS A 221 -21.09 7.11 9.58
C HIS A 221 -22.54 6.61 9.43
N THR A 222 -22.92 6.16 8.23
CA THR A 222 -24.29 5.72 7.94
C THR A 222 -24.61 4.38 8.62
N PHE A 223 -23.61 3.50 8.77
CA PHE A 223 -23.78 2.16 9.33
C PHE A 223 -23.09 1.96 10.68
N ASP A 224 -22.81 3.05 11.40
CA ASP A 224 -22.11 3.01 12.70
C ASP A 224 -22.81 2.04 13.67
N GLU A 225 -24.14 2.05 13.69
CA GLU A 225 -24.96 1.16 14.52
C GLU A 225 -24.63 -0.33 14.30
N TYR A 226 -24.45 -0.74 13.04
CA TYR A 226 -24.10 -2.12 12.68
C TYR A 226 -22.61 -2.42 12.88
N LEU A 227 -21.75 -1.44 12.65
CA LEU A 227 -20.30 -1.60 12.71
C LEU A 227 -19.73 -1.46 14.12
N ARG A 228 -20.50 -0.92 15.08
CA ARG A 228 -20.04 -0.62 16.45
C ARG A 228 -19.38 -1.81 17.15
N GLN A 229 -19.87 -3.03 16.92
CA GLN A 229 -19.31 -4.25 17.50
C GLN A 229 -17.93 -4.62 16.93
N ILE A 230 -17.62 -4.13 15.73
CA ILE A 230 -16.38 -4.42 15.01
C ILE A 230 -15.30 -3.37 15.30
N GLY A 231 -15.69 -2.16 15.71
CA GLY A 231 -14.74 -1.07 15.94
C GLY A 231 -14.04 -0.64 14.65
N PRO A 232 -14.78 -0.07 13.68
CA PRO A 232 -14.28 0.16 12.32
C PRO A 232 -13.14 1.20 12.28
N PHE A 233 -13.18 2.17 13.20
CA PHE A 233 -12.23 3.28 13.28
C PHE A 233 -10.76 2.82 13.23
N TRP A 234 -10.33 1.94 14.14
CA TRP A 234 -8.92 1.51 14.20
C TRP A 234 -8.51 0.65 13.00
N LYS A 235 -9.46 -0.07 12.40
CA LYS A 235 -9.21 -0.93 11.24
C LYS A 235 -8.96 -0.12 9.98
N PHE A 236 -9.77 0.92 9.78
CA PHE A 236 -9.60 1.86 8.68
C PHE A 236 -8.40 2.80 8.89
N TRP A 237 -8.31 3.44 10.05
CA TRP A 237 -7.21 4.36 10.37
C TRP A 237 -5.86 3.64 10.47
N GLY A 238 -5.84 2.35 10.78
CA GLY A 238 -4.65 1.53 10.69
C GLY A 238 -4.02 1.59 9.29
N VAL A 239 -4.82 1.38 8.24
CA VAL A 239 -4.36 1.40 6.84
C VAL A 239 -4.09 2.83 6.35
N LYS A 240 -5.01 3.75 6.63
CA LYS A 240 -4.89 5.14 6.15
C LYS A 240 -3.79 5.93 6.85
N GLY A 241 -3.55 5.65 8.13
CA GLY A 241 -2.51 6.28 8.92
C GLY A 241 -1.14 6.08 8.28
N VAL A 242 -0.88 4.88 7.75
CA VAL A 242 0.36 4.56 7.03
C VAL A 242 0.62 5.53 5.90
N VAL A 243 -0.37 5.65 5.01
CA VAL A 243 -0.26 6.40 3.76
C VAL A 243 -0.20 7.89 4.05
N SER A 244 -0.97 8.34 5.04
CA SER A 244 -0.95 9.74 5.45
C SER A 244 0.42 10.14 6.00
N VAL A 245 1.06 9.26 6.78
CA VAL A 245 2.41 9.50 7.31
C VAL A 245 3.45 9.47 6.19
N THR A 246 3.44 8.47 5.30
CA THR A 246 4.40 8.40 4.19
C THR A 246 4.25 9.57 3.22
N TYR A 247 3.02 9.96 2.90
CA TYR A 247 2.75 11.15 2.09
C TYR A 247 3.24 12.43 2.77
N PHE A 248 2.95 12.60 4.05
CA PHE A 248 3.39 13.78 4.80
C PHE A 248 4.92 13.84 4.90
N GLN A 249 5.59 12.72 5.14
CA GLN A 249 7.05 12.63 5.06
C GLN A 249 7.57 13.07 3.70
N TRP A 250 6.97 12.58 2.61
CA TRP A 250 7.38 12.94 1.26
C TRP A 250 7.26 14.44 1.03
N VAL A 251 6.13 15.05 1.40
CA VAL A 251 5.89 16.50 1.29
C VAL A 251 6.91 17.29 2.12
N VAL A 252 7.13 16.91 3.38
CA VAL A 252 8.07 17.60 4.28
C VAL A 252 9.50 17.49 3.79
N LEU A 253 9.90 16.34 3.25
CA LEU A 253 11.26 16.15 2.73
C LEU A 253 11.47 16.87 1.39
N SER A 254 10.45 16.93 0.54
CA SER A 254 10.53 17.51 -0.81
C SER A 254 10.40 19.03 -0.81
N TYR A 255 9.48 19.57 0.00
CA TYR A 255 9.15 21.01 0.02
C TYR A 255 9.57 21.71 1.32
N GLY A 256 10.13 20.97 2.27
CA GLY A 256 10.62 21.54 3.53
C GLY A 256 11.90 22.37 3.37
N PRO A 257 12.33 23.05 4.45
CA PRO A 257 13.46 23.98 4.44
C PRO A 257 14.84 23.30 4.32
N PHE A 258 14.89 21.99 4.13
CA PHE A 258 16.13 21.20 4.25
C PHE A 258 17.04 21.27 3.01
N ASN A 259 16.54 21.76 1.87
CA ASN A 259 17.26 21.88 0.59
C ASN A 259 18.13 20.65 0.27
N LEU A 260 17.55 19.46 0.42
CA LEU A 260 18.23 18.19 0.23
C LEU A 260 18.27 17.83 -1.25
N GLU A 261 19.35 17.18 -1.68
CA GLU A 261 19.43 16.55 -3.00
C GLU A 261 18.39 15.42 -3.12
N ASP A 262 17.76 15.23 -4.29
CA ASP A 262 16.71 14.23 -4.55
C ASP A 262 17.10 12.83 -4.05
N LYS A 263 18.34 12.40 -4.30
CA LYS A 263 18.83 11.11 -3.82
C LYS A 263 18.76 10.98 -2.29
N ARG A 264 19.06 12.05 -1.56
CA ARG A 264 18.96 12.08 -0.09
C ARG A 264 17.51 12.13 0.37
N ILE A 265 16.64 12.85 -0.34
CA ILE A 265 15.19 12.87 -0.08
C ILE A 265 14.63 11.46 -0.17
N TYR A 266 14.84 10.75 -1.29
CA TYR A 266 14.38 9.38 -1.47
C TYR A 266 14.95 8.42 -0.43
N LEU A 267 16.24 8.55 -0.10
CA LEU A 267 16.90 7.72 0.89
C LEU A 267 16.30 7.92 2.28
N LEU A 268 16.16 9.17 2.70
CA LEU A 268 15.62 9.50 4.02
C LEU A 268 14.15 9.10 4.12
N HIS A 269 13.36 9.32 3.06
CA HIS A 269 11.99 8.86 2.98
C HIS A 269 11.88 7.33 3.13
N CYS A 270 12.64 6.56 2.33
CA CYS A 270 12.61 5.10 2.43
C CYS A 270 13.10 4.59 3.79
N LEU A 271 14.11 5.24 4.38
CA LEU A 271 14.62 4.89 5.70
C LEU A 271 13.59 5.15 6.80
N LEU A 272 12.96 6.33 6.81
CA LEU A 272 11.91 6.69 7.77
C LEU A 272 10.70 5.76 7.63
N MET A 273 10.27 5.51 6.40
CA MET A 273 9.20 4.55 6.11
C MET A 273 9.51 3.17 6.72
N THR A 274 10.71 2.62 6.49
CA THR A 274 11.12 1.33 7.08
C THR A 274 11.21 1.38 8.60
N LEU A 275 11.63 2.51 9.19
CA LEU A 275 11.73 2.70 10.65
C LEU A 275 10.38 2.81 11.36
N GLU A 276 9.35 3.27 10.66
CA GLU A 276 8.00 3.43 11.22
C GLU A 276 7.17 2.15 11.10
N MET A 277 7.49 1.27 10.15
CA MET A 277 6.74 0.02 9.97
C MET A 277 6.66 -0.88 11.22
N PRO A 278 7.67 -0.99 12.11
CA PRO A 278 7.52 -1.71 13.37
C PRO A 278 6.47 -1.10 14.29
N LEU A 279 6.50 0.23 14.46
CA LEU A 279 5.53 0.93 15.31
C LEU A 279 4.12 0.72 14.77
N LEU A 280 3.98 0.84 13.45
CA LEU A 280 2.72 0.60 12.77
C LEU A 280 2.25 -0.85 12.89
N ALA A 281 3.14 -1.83 12.74
CA ALA A 281 2.80 -3.24 12.93
C ALA A 281 2.33 -3.52 14.38
N VAL A 282 2.93 -2.84 15.37
CA VAL A 282 2.47 -2.91 16.77
C VAL A 282 1.10 -2.26 16.94
N ILE A 283 0.83 -1.11 16.29
CA ILE A 283 -0.49 -0.48 16.32
C ILE A 283 -1.53 -1.35 15.62
N HIS A 284 -1.18 -1.96 14.49
CA HIS A 284 -2.07 -2.87 13.74
C HIS A 284 -2.43 -4.09 14.57
N SER A 285 -1.44 -4.75 15.17
CA SER A 285 -1.65 -5.92 16.03
C SER A 285 -2.40 -5.57 17.32
N SER A 286 -2.06 -4.47 17.99
CA SER A 286 -2.59 -4.16 19.32
C SER A 286 -3.93 -3.44 19.28
N CYS A 287 -4.14 -2.55 18.31
CA CYS A 287 -5.30 -1.65 18.26
C CYS A 287 -6.30 -2.02 17.17
N ALA A 288 -5.82 -2.30 15.95
CA ALA A 288 -6.69 -2.50 14.79
C ALA A 288 -7.23 -3.94 14.71
N TYR A 289 -6.36 -4.92 14.84
CA TYR A 289 -6.65 -6.33 14.64
C TYR A 289 -6.18 -7.23 15.80
N PRO A 290 -6.44 -6.87 17.08
CA PRO A 290 -6.06 -7.72 18.19
C PRO A 290 -6.76 -9.06 18.15
N TYR A 291 -5.97 -10.13 18.11
CA TYR A 291 -6.44 -11.50 18.20
C TYR A 291 -7.14 -11.76 19.56
N GLY A 292 -8.14 -12.64 19.56
CA GLY A 292 -8.85 -13.04 20.79
C GLY A 292 -9.80 -11.98 21.36
N LYS A 293 -10.15 -10.95 20.60
CA LYS A 293 -11.19 -9.98 21.01
C LYS A 293 -12.60 -10.41 20.55
N PRO A 294 -13.66 -9.93 21.25
CA PRO A 294 -15.05 -10.31 20.95
C PRO A 294 -15.51 -10.01 19.51
N TRP A 295 -14.94 -8.98 18.88
CA TRP A 295 -15.29 -8.63 17.50
C TRP A 295 -14.99 -9.76 16.50
N LEU A 296 -13.94 -10.54 16.75
CA LEU A 296 -13.54 -11.65 15.88
C LEU A 296 -14.54 -12.79 16.03
N GLU A 297 -14.90 -13.14 17.26
CA GLU A 297 -15.93 -14.16 17.54
C GLU A 297 -17.28 -13.77 16.94
N TYR A 298 -17.68 -12.51 17.10
CA TYR A 298 -18.90 -11.98 16.49
C TYR A 298 -18.87 -12.09 14.96
N LEU A 299 -17.76 -11.72 14.33
CA LEU A 299 -17.61 -11.83 12.87
C LEU A 299 -17.68 -13.29 12.39
N LEU A 300 -17.04 -14.22 13.10
CA LEU A 300 -17.13 -15.65 12.79
C LEU A 300 -18.56 -16.18 12.94
N LEU A 301 -19.29 -15.75 13.98
CA LEU A 301 -20.68 -16.12 14.19
C LEU A 301 -21.60 -15.61 13.09
N LEU A 302 -21.42 -14.36 12.62
CA LEU A 302 -22.18 -13.81 11.51
C LEU A 302 -21.95 -14.61 10.22
N GLN A 303 -20.71 -15.03 9.97
CA GLN A 303 -20.34 -15.81 8.79
C GLN A 303 -20.92 -17.22 8.83
N GLN A 304 -20.89 -17.85 10.00
CA GLN A 304 -21.51 -19.15 10.19
C GLN A 304 -23.03 -19.09 9.93
N LYS A 305 -23.70 -18.03 10.41
CA LYS A 305 -25.13 -17.80 10.13
C LYS A 305 -25.40 -17.64 8.63
N GLU A 306 -24.58 -16.86 7.92
CA GLU A 306 -24.73 -16.65 6.48
C GLU A 306 -24.52 -17.94 5.69
N TRP A 307 -23.49 -18.72 6.03
CA TRP A 307 -23.21 -19.99 5.38
C TRP A 307 -24.36 -20.99 5.55
N LEU A 308 -24.91 -21.10 6.76
CA LEU A 308 -26.08 -21.96 7.03
C LEU A 308 -27.30 -21.53 6.21
N ALA A 309 -27.58 -20.22 6.15
CA ALA A 309 -28.67 -19.70 5.34
C ALA A 309 -28.51 -20.07 3.86
N TRP A 310 -27.28 -19.94 3.32
CA TRP A 310 -26.99 -20.31 1.94
C TRP A 310 -27.18 -21.81 1.67
N GLN A 311 -26.72 -22.67 2.58
CA GLN A 311 -26.91 -24.13 2.46
C GLN A 311 -28.40 -24.49 2.43
N VAL A 312 -29.22 -23.86 3.28
CA VAL A 312 -30.67 -24.07 3.31
C VAL A 312 -31.32 -23.61 2.00
N THR A 313 -31.00 -22.42 1.50
CA THR A 313 -31.53 -21.94 0.21
C THR A 313 -31.15 -22.87 -0.93
N LYS A 314 -29.90 -23.34 -0.97
CA LYS A 314 -29.44 -24.28 -2.00
C LYS A 314 -30.17 -25.62 -1.91
N ALA A 315 -30.45 -26.13 -0.70
CA ALA A 315 -31.19 -27.36 -0.51
C ALA A 315 -32.64 -27.25 -0.98
N ILE A 316 -33.30 -26.10 -0.73
CA ILE A 316 -34.66 -25.82 -1.21
C ILE A 316 -34.70 -25.79 -2.74
N LEU A 317 -33.78 -25.03 -3.37
CA LEU A 317 -33.70 -24.94 -4.84
C LEU A 317 -33.33 -26.25 -5.52
N ALA A 318 -32.71 -27.20 -4.82
CA ALA A 318 -32.39 -28.51 -5.35
C ALA A 318 -33.56 -29.50 -5.20
N TRP A 319 -34.56 -29.17 -4.38
CA TRP A 319 -35.78 -29.96 -4.19
C TRP A 319 -36.87 -29.60 -5.21
N GLU A 320 -36.91 -28.34 -5.64
CA GLU A 320 -37.77 -27.83 -6.72
C GLU A 320 -37.30 -28.30 -8.11
#